data_AF-A0AAV9TD47-F1
#
_entry.id   AF-A0AAV9TD47-F1
#
_cell.length_a   1.000
_cell.length_b   1.000
_cell.length_c   1.000
_cell.angle_alpha   90.00
_cell.angle_beta   90.00
_cell.angle_gamma   90.00
#
_symmetry.space_group_name_H-M   'P 1'
#
loop_
_entity.id
_entity.type
_entity.pdbx_description
1 polymer ?
#
loop_
_entity_poly.entity_id
_entity_poly.type
_entity_poly.pdbx_seq_one_letter_code
_entity_poly.pdbx_strand_id
1 'polypeptide(L)'
;MIGFSKCLQAGAFTAIALCHGVLGQVCDFPGQGLLINQPGDANALRNCREVNGNLVISPVHTADIDLSGPEVIHGSIFGDEDMSYSNSSVNIASTTLTRVDGHVTITGSMYRSTLQNLSFPNLHTVGGSFVLERTYGLTYLDVTNLHTVGSIHIIAPGLSTLKHTALRRVGPSYDAQKIARTYGPQNGILIGTTSLESVDCIFNNNIKVESASLFASGRMKRVVVGFNESAKLVIHGAEDADAGQLEVVLGGESTTSMHIGEMEMQYAISGFRRSPNLQNLTVDKYYSAFTNMSHLHLPFDQLGWLYLEAEKYMTWVSIPPQAAQWSNFSLTISRTEVNFTSEYMPDEKGGWVRSWYWPQKDIFSVDISSGNLTTAFFESFFEYQNATVNTTSQSKILHEFRLAPDNVATLDCEPFRKLVEQGIIGSFECYSRLKDSSAYSWRETSVLSSAWSAVAIAAIVYFTAL
;
A
#
# COMPACT_ATOMS: atom_id res chain seq x y z
N MET A 1 20.99 51.22 37.06
CA MET A 1 21.27 51.47 35.63
C MET A 1 20.50 50.42 34.83
N ILE A 2 19.34 50.83 34.31
CA ILE A 2 18.44 49.99 33.51
C ILE A 2 18.76 50.32 32.05
N GLY A 3 19.31 49.36 31.31
CA GLY A 3 19.58 49.51 29.88
C GLY A 3 18.35 49.15 29.07
N PHE A 4 17.63 50.15 28.58
CA PHE A 4 16.62 49.96 27.52
C PHE A 4 17.35 49.70 26.20
N SER A 5 17.20 48.50 25.64
CA SER A 5 17.61 48.21 24.26
C SER A 5 16.46 48.52 23.31
N LYS A 6 16.77 49.28 22.26
CA LYS A 6 15.82 49.71 21.21
C LYS A 6 15.50 48.55 20.27
N CYS A 7 14.23 48.16 20.17
CA CYS A 7 13.72 47.45 19.00
C CYS A 7 13.39 48.48 17.92
N LEU A 8 14.08 48.39 16.77
CA LEU A 8 13.77 49.18 15.59
C LEU A 8 12.57 48.55 14.85
N GLN A 9 11.55 49.36 14.60
CA GLN A 9 10.47 49.10 13.65
C GLN A 9 10.99 49.21 12.21
N ALA A 10 10.54 48.31 11.33
CA ALA A 10 10.42 48.59 9.91
C ALA A 10 9.29 47.75 9.27
N GLY A 11 8.33 48.43 8.61
CA GLY A 11 7.61 47.93 7.44
C GLY A 11 6.33 47.09 7.64
N ALA A 12 5.20 47.76 7.87
CA ALA A 12 3.81 47.41 7.48
C ALA A 12 3.39 45.93 7.38
N PHE A 13 3.24 45.25 8.51
CA PHE A 13 2.01 44.60 9.04
C PHE A 13 2.42 44.04 10.41
N THR A 14 2.04 44.71 11.48
CA THR A 14 2.53 44.41 12.85
C THR A 14 1.93 43.12 13.41
N ALA A 15 2.66 42.01 13.30
CA ALA A 15 2.60 40.94 14.30
C ALA A 15 3.36 41.42 15.55
N ILE A 16 2.69 41.45 16.71
CA ILE A 16 3.33 41.83 17.98
C ILE A 16 4.10 40.60 18.49
N ALA A 17 5.40 40.54 18.21
CA ALA A 17 6.29 39.56 18.83
C ALA A 17 6.59 39.99 20.28
N LEU A 18 5.96 39.33 21.27
CA LEU A 18 6.26 39.53 22.69
C LEU A 18 7.53 38.74 23.04
N CYS A 19 8.69 39.40 23.03
CA CYS A 19 9.94 38.78 23.49
C CYS A 19 10.01 38.83 25.02
N HIS A 20 9.84 37.70 25.69
CA HIS A 20 10.13 37.56 27.12
C HIS A 20 11.63 37.27 27.31
N GLY A 21 12.35 38.20 27.94
CA GLY A 21 13.80 38.13 28.07
C GLY A 21 14.28 37.20 29.17
N VAL A 22 14.73 35.99 28.80
CA VAL A 22 15.86 35.26 29.41
C VAL A 22 16.50 34.45 28.28
N LEU A 23 17.84 34.29 28.30
CA LEU A 23 18.64 33.51 27.35
C LEU A 23 17.94 32.20 26.93
N GLY A 24 17.49 32.13 25.67
CA GLY A 24 16.58 31.11 25.15
C GLY A 24 15.33 31.76 24.56
N GLN A 25 15.50 32.55 23.49
CA GLN A 25 14.45 33.43 23.00
C GLN A 25 13.37 32.63 22.27
N VAL A 26 12.26 32.39 22.96
CA VAL A 26 11.01 31.85 22.42
C VAL A 26 10.22 33.00 21.79
N CYS A 27 9.79 32.83 20.54
CA CYS A 27 8.94 33.78 19.84
C CYS A 27 7.51 33.26 19.79
N ASP A 28 6.55 34.10 20.15
CA ASP A 28 5.13 33.74 20.17
C ASP A 28 4.39 34.45 19.03
N PHE A 29 3.77 33.66 18.15
CA PHE A 29 2.94 34.09 17.03
C PHE A 29 1.52 33.49 17.19
N PRO A 30 0.71 34.04 18.10
CA PRO A 30 -0.62 33.50 18.38
C PRO A 30 -1.57 33.67 17.20
N GLY A 31 -2.67 32.90 17.20
CA GLY A 31 -3.70 32.97 16.16
C GLY A 31 -3.32 32.21 14.90
N GLN A 32 -3.24 32.90 13.75
CA GLN A 32 -2.94 32.27 12.46
C GLN A 32 -1.46 31.94 12.25
N GLY A 33 -0.56 32.43 13.13
CA GLY A 33 0.88 32.23 13.00
C GLY A 33 1.61 33.41 12.32
N LEU A 34 2.89 33.22 12.02
CA LEU A 34 3.69 34.17 11.26
C LEU A 34 3.45 33.98 9.76
N LEU A 35 2.96 35.02 9.10
CA LEU A 35 2.80 35.06 7.65
C LEU A 35 4.13 35.45 6.97
N ILE A 36 4.58 34.64 6.02
CA ILE A 36 5.77 34.85 5.21
C ILE A 36 5.34 34.99 3.75
N ASN A 37 5.24 36.23 3.27
CA ASN A 37 4.86 36.56 1.89
C ASN A 37 6.09 36.86 1.01
N GLN A 38 7.21 37.19 1.64
CA GLN A 38 8.48 37.54 0.98
C GLN A 38 9.66 37.09 1.86
N PRO A 39 10.87 36.92 1.29
CA PRO A 39 12.05 36.49 2.06
C PRO A 39 12.35 37.36 3.28
N GLY A 40 12.06 38.66 3.21
CA GLY A 40 12.28 39.60 4.31
C GLY A 40 11.48 39.30 5.57
N ASP A 41 10.30 38.68 5.45
CA ASP A 41 9.43 38.38 6.59
C ASP A 41 10.03 37.28 7.47
N ALA A 42 10.75 36.34 6.87
CA ALA A 42 11.46 35.27 7.59
C ALA A 42 12.58 35.82 8.51
N ASN A 43 13.01 37.08 8.35
CA ASN A 43 13.95 37.70 9.27
C ASN A 43 13.42 37.80 10.71
N ALA A 44 12.09 37.79 10.90
CA ALA A 44 11.47 37.73 12.21
C ALA A 44 11.88 36.47 13.00
N LEU A 45 12.31 35.40 12.32
CA LEU A 45 12.70 34.12 12.91
C LEU A 45 14.16 34.08 13.40
N ARG A 46 15.02 35.00 12.93
CA ARG A 46 16.49 34.88 13.10
C ARG A 46 16.96 34.84 14.55
N ASN A 47 16.22 35.49 15.44
CA ASN A 47 16.52 35.55 16.86
C ASN A 47 15.64 34.62 17.70
N CYS A 48 14.83 33.79 17.06
CA CYS A 48 13.93 32.85 17.73
C CYS A 48 14.58 31.48 17.76
N ARG A 49 14.85 30.93 18.93
CA ARG A 49 15.29 29.52 19.07
C ARG A 49 14.09 28.58 18.99
N GLU A 50 12.97 29.00 19.56
CA GLU A 50 11.71 28.27 19.53
C GLU A 50 10.60 29.19 19.05
N VAL A 51 9.62 28.64 18.35
CA VAL A 51 8.44 29.36 17.87
C VAL A 51 7.18 28.69 18.43
N ASN A 52 6.37 29.47 19.17
CA ASN A 52 5.01 29.09 19.52
C ASN A 52 4.06 29.63 18.45
N GLY A 53 3.32 28.73 17.80
CA GLY A 53 2.42 29.09 16.70
C GLY A 53 2.88 28.55 15.35
N ASN A 54 2.08 28.82 14.32
CA ASN A 54 2.32 28.30 12.96
C ASN A 54 3.23 29.23 12.15
N LEU A 55 3.87 28.68 11.13
CA LEU A 55 4.46 29.44 10.03
C LEU A 55 3.57 29.24 8.80
N VAL A 56 3.13 30.32 8.18
CA VAL A 56 2.30 30.31 6.98
C VAL A 56 3.06 30.97 5.85
N ILE A 57 3.49 30.18 4.88
CA ILE A 57 4.18 30.61 3.68
C ILE A 57 3.10 30.81 2.61
N SER A 58 2.81 32.06 2.31
CA SER A 58 1.91 32.40 1.22
C SER A 58 2.61 32.26 -0.14
N PRO A 59 1.87 32.31 -1.26
CA PRO A 59 2.45 32.21 -2.60
C PRO A 59 3.61 33.21 -2.78
N VAL A 60 4.84 32.72 -2.73
CA VAL A 60 6.03 33.57 -2.85
C VAL A 60 6.38 33.72 -4.31
N HIS A 61 6.48 34.96 -4.74
CA HIS A 61 6.66 35.32 -6.15
C HIS A 61 8.10 35.63 -6.51
N THR A 62 8.97 35.88 -5.53
CA THR A 62 10.36 36.25 -5.77
C THR A 62 11.29 35.84 -4.64
N ALA A 63 12.32 35.07 -5.01
CA ALA A 63 13.50 34.69 -4.24
C ALA A 63 13.30 33.66 -3.11
N ASP A 64 14.42 33.14 -2.64
CA ASP A 64 14.52 32.04 -1.68
C ASP A 64 14.09 32.46 -0.27
N ILE A 65 13.41 31.55 0.42
CA ILE A 65 12.96 31.72 1.80
C ILE A 65 13.84 30.87 2.71
N ASP A 66 14.55 31.53 3.61
CA ASP A 66 15.36 30.88 4.61
C ASP A 66 14.70 30.99 5.99
N LEU A 67 14.16 29.87 6.47
CA LEU A 67 13.51 29.69 7.77
C LEU A 67 14.52 29.35 8.89
N SER A 68 15.82 29.60 8.71
CA SER A 68 16.84 29.39 9.75
C SER A 68 16.67 30.37 10.94
N GLY A 69 17.07 29.91 12.12
CA GLY A 69 16.89 30.58 13.41
C GLY A 69 16.26 29.59 14.41
N PRO A 70 14.98 29.20 14.22
CA PRO A 70 14.31 28.26 15.09
C PRO A 70 14.90 26.85 14.99
N GLU A 71 15.08 26.22 16.15
CA GLU A 71 15.35 24.79 16.31
C GLU A 71 14.04 24.00 16.42
N VAL A 72 13.01 24.60 17.03
CA VAL A 72 11.71 23.97 17.32
C VAL A 72 10.56 24.89 16.93
N ILE A 73 9.54 24.33 16.28
CA ILE A 73 8.25 24.98 16.04
C ILE A 73 7.15 24.21 16.77
N HIS A 74 6.58 24.82 17.81
CA HIS A 74 5.41 24.36 18.55
C HIS A 74 4.12 24.73 17.80
N GLY A 75 4.02 24.18 16.59
CA GLY A 75 2.97 24.49 15.62
C GLY A 75 3.26 23.76 14.32
N SER A 76 2.69 24.26 13.23
CA SER A 76 2.85 23.68 11.89
C SER A 76 3.49 24.67 10.92
N ILE A 77 4.09 24.15 9.86
CA ILE A 77 4.50 24.91 8.68
C ILE A 77 3.48 24.61 7.58
N PHE A 78 2.84 25.66 7.08
CA PHE A 78 1.92 25.59 5.95
C PHE A 78 2.49 26.39 4.79
N GLY A 79 2.46 25.83 3.60
CA GLY A 79 2.77 26.51 2.36
C GLY A 79 1.67 26.26 1.35
N ASP A 80 1.25 27.33 0.68
CA ASP A 80 0.31 27.26 -0.43
C ASP A 80 0.97 27.91 -1.66
N GLU A 81 1.09 27.13 -2.74
CA GLU A 81 1.58 27.63 -4.03
C GLU A 81 0.44 28.01 -5.00
N ASP A 82 -0.82 27.99 -4.56
CA ASP A 82 -1.95 28.37 -5.40
C ASP A 82 -1.81 29.82 -5.91
N MET A 83 -1.90 29.95 -7.24
CA MET A 83 -1.92 31.20 -8.01
C MET A 83 -0.62 32.04 -8.04
N SER A 84 0.52 31.44 -8.40
CA SER A 84 1.63 32.22 -8.98
C SER A 84 1.71 32.10 -10.51
N TYR A 85 1.56 33.24 -11.20
CA TYR A 85 1.86 33.39 -12.64
C TYR A 85 3.34 33.68 -12.91
N SER A 86 4.19 33.56 -11.89
CA SER A 86 5.60 33.90 -12.02
C SER A 86 6.40 32.73 -12.60
N ASN A 87 7.38 33.05 -13.45
CA ASN A 87 8.38 32.09 -13.94
C ASN A 87 9.56 31.97 -12.95
N SER A 88 9.41 32.42 -11.71
CA SER A 88 10.48 32.38 -10.73
C SER A 88 10.51 31.02 -10.03
N SER A 89 11.72 30.53 -9.78
CA SER A 89 11.95 29.37 -8.94
C SER A 89 12.22 29.85 -7.52
N VAL A 90 11.56 29.23 -6.54
CA VAL A 90 11.68 29.53 -5.12
C VAL A 90 12.29 28.32 -4.42
N ASN A 91 13.24 28.56 -3.53
CA ASN A 91 13.74 27.55 -2.61
C ASN A 91 13.29 27.86 -1.19
N ILE A 92 12.89 26.84 -0.44
CA ILE A 92 12.58 26.97 0.99
C ILE A 92 13.57 26.11 1.76
N ALA A 93 14.27 26.71 2.72
CA ALA A 93 15.28 25.99 3.49
C ALA A 93 15.28 26.37 4.97
N SER A 94 15.76 25.47 5.81
CA SER A 94 16.19 25.77 7.18
C SER A 94 17.39 24.91 7.56
N THR A 95 18.44 25.56 8.05
CA THR A 95 19.66 24.88 8.53
C THR A 95 19.65 24.63 10.03
N THR A 96 18.67 25.15 10.76
CA THR A 96 18.59 25.02 12.24
C THR A 96 17.41 24.17 12.70
N LEU A 97 16.36 24.06 11.90
CA LEU A 97 15.12 23.39 12.30
C LEU A 97 15.38 21.91 12.56
N THR A 98 15.07 21.47 13.78
CA THR A 98 15.21 20.08 14.23
C THR A 98 13.88 19.40 14.52
N ARG A 99 12.82 20.18 14.82
CA ARG A 99 11.53 19.64 15.21
C ARG A 99 10.37 20.56 14.85
N VAL A 100 9.29 19.95 14.36
CA VAL A 100 7.96 20.57 14.19
C VAL A 100 6.95 19.72 14.95
N ASP A 101 6.24 20.29 15.92
CA ASP A 101 5.27 19.53 16.72
C ASP A 101 4.00 19.17 15.94
N GLY A 102 3.57 20.05 15.03
CA GLY A 102 2.45 19.85 14.13
C GLY A 102 2.87 19.27 12.78
N HIS A 103 2.37 19.87 11.71
CA HIS A 103 2.52 19.39 10.33
C HIS A 103 3.55 20.21 9.56
N VAL A 104 4.13 19.61 8.53
CA VAL A 104 4.79 20.33 7.45
C VAL A 104 3.99 20.04 6.20
N THR A 105 3.20 20.99 5.73
CA THR A 105 2.32 20.82 4.58
C THR A 105 2.63 21.89 3.56
N ILE A 106 3.06 21.48 2.38
CA ILE A 106 3.17 22.33 1.20
C ILE A 106 2.22 21.78 0.13
N THR A 107 1.25 22.58 -0.26
CA THR A 107 0.30 22.22 -1.31
C THR A 107 0.47 23.16 -2.48
N GLY A 108 0.52 22.61 -3.69
CA GLY A 108 0.58 23.38 -4.92
C GLY A 108 -0.65 23.27 -5.80
N SER A 109 -0.65 24.07 -6.86
CA SER A 109 -1.69 24.08 -7.87
C SER A 109 -1.43 23.02 -8.94
N MET A 110 -2.50 22.54 -9.57
CA MET A 110 -2.39 21.60 -10.69
C MET A 110 -1.61 22.26 -11.84
N TYR A 111 -0.57 21.60 -12.34
CA TYR A 111 0.28 22.00 -13.48
C TYR A 111 1.26 23.17 -13.27
N ARG A 112 1.23 23.88 -12.14
CA ARG A 112 2.13 25.02 -11.89
C ARG A 112 2.51 25.11 -10.41
N SER A 113 3.82 25.15 -10.16
CA SER A 113 4.43 25.24 -8.83
C SER A 113 5.76 25.96 -9.00
N THR A 114 6.03 26.95 -8.15
CA THR A 114 7.27 27.76 -8.19
C THR A 114 8.35 27.18 -7.27
N LEU A 115 7.96 26.36 -6.28
CA LEU A 115 8.90 25.71 -5.39
C LEU A 115 9.75 24.71 -6.17
N GLN A 116 11.06 24.95 -6.21
CA GLN A 116 12.00 24.06 -6.88
C GLN A 116 12.71 23.13 -5.89
N ASN A 117 13.10 23.65 -4.72
CA ASN A 117 13.84 22.91 -3.70
C ASN A 117 13.26 23.15 -2.29
N LEU A 118 13.11 22.06 -1.51
CA LEU A 118 12.77 22.11 -0.10
C LEU A 118 13.87 21.42 0.71
N SER A 119 14.46 22.13 1.69
CA SER A 119 15.65 21.64 2.39
C SER A 119 15.59 21.87 3.90
N PHE A 120 15.35 20.80 4.65
CA PHE A 120 15.40 20.73 6.12
C PHE A 120 16.34 19.61 6.59
N PRO A 121 17.65 19.69 6.29
CA PRO A 121 18.58 18.59 6.53
C PRO A 121 18.70 18.21 8.01
N ASN A 122 18.47 19.14 8.94
CA ASN A 122 18.55 18.91 10.39
C ASN A 122 17.21 18.53 11.03
N LEU A 123 16.12 18.48 10.27
CA LEU A 123 14.80 18.14 10.79
C LEU A 123 14.74 16.67 11.18
N HIS A 124 14.54 16.38 12.46
CA HIS A 124 14.48 15.03 13.01
C HIS A 124 13.07 14.51 13.22
N THR A 125 12.14 15.39 13.56
CA THR A 125 10.79 15.02 13.98
C THR A 125 9.74 15.96 13.44
N VAL A 126 8.68 15.38 12.88
CA VAL A 126 7.41 16.05 12.58
C VAL A 126 6.32 15.30 13.34
N GLY A 127 5.69 15.93 14.34
CA GLY A 127 4.71 15.24 15.19
C GLY A 127 3.44 14.82 14.44
N GLY A 128 3.05 15.63 13.45
CA GLY A 128 1.96 15.35 12.52
C GLY A 128 2.45 14.81 11.18
N SER A 129 1.86 15.31 10.11
CA SER A 129 2.09 14.85 8.74
C SER A 129 3.14 15.69 8.02
N PHE A 130 3.97 15.05 7.21
CA PHE A 130 4.82 15.67 6.21
C PHE A 130 4.17 15.48 4.84
N VAL A 131 3.56 16.55 4.33
CA VAL A 131 2.72 16.54 3.12
C VAL A 131 3.33 17.46 2.07
N LEU A 132 3.63 16.89 0.92
CA LEU A 132 3.94 17.59 -0.32
C LEU A 132 2.91 17.15 -1.34
N GLU A 133 1.98 18.02 -1.67
CA GLU A 133 0.89 17.67 -2.57
C GLU A 133 0.88 18.61 -3.77
N ARG A 134 0.84 18.06 -4.99
CA ARG A 134 0.75 18.84 -6.24
C ARG A 134 1.89 19.87 -6.37
N THR A 135 3.06 19.58 -5.80
CA THR A 135 4.28 20.39 -5.95
C THR A 135 5.00 20.01 -7.25
N TYR A 136 4.43 20.35 -8.41
CA TYR A 136 4.93 19.93 -9.73
C TYR A 136 6.33 20.48 -10.07
N GLY A 137 6.70 21.64 -9.51
CA GLY A 137 8.00 22.27 -9.73
C GLY A 137 9.10 21.72 -8.83
N LEU A 138 8.75 21.01 -7.75
CA LEU A 138 9.70 20.54 -6.76
C LEU A 138 10.56 19.43 -7.38
N THR A 139 11.86 19.68 -7.48
CA THR A 139 12.83 18.73 -8.06
C THR A 139 13.75 18.10 -7.02
N TYR A 140 13.95 18.77 -5.88
CA TYR A 140 14.85 18.35 -4.81
C TYR A 140 14.20 18.48 -3.44
N LEU A 141 14.23 17.40 -2.67
CA LEU A 141 13.83 17.36 -1.27
C LEU A 141 15.00 16.88 -0.41
N ASP A 142 15.38 17.65 0.59
CA ASP A 142 16.35 17.25 1.61
C ASP A 142 15.71 17.22 2.99
N VAL A 143 15.49 16.01 3.48
CA VAL A 143 15.04 15.71 4.84
C VAL A 143 15.97 14.64 5.41
N THR A 144 17.28 14.78 5.15
CA THR A 144 18.31 13.75 5.41
C THR A 144 18.14 13.07 6.77
N ASN A 145 17.84 13.86 7.81
CA ASN A 145 17.75 13.38 9.18
C ASN A 145 16.32 13.22 9.73
N LEU A 146 15.28 13.22 8.88
CA LEU A 146 13.90 13.02 9.34
C LEU A 146 13.67 11.55 9.69
N HIS A 147 13.62 11.23 10.98
CA HIS A 147 13.53 9.84 11.45
C HIS A 147 12.18 9.50 12.09
N THR A 148 11.42 10.50 12.55
CA THR A 148 10.11 10.32 13.19
C THR A 148 9.09 11.25 12.57
N VAL A 149 7.97 10.67 12.13
CA VAL A 149 6.88 11.40 11.50
C VAL A 149 5.55 10.76 11.87
N GLY A 150 4.46 11.52 11.91
CA GLY A 150 3.10 10.96 11.98
C GLY A 150 2.73 10.28 10.66
N SER A 151 2.71 11.01 9.56
CA SER A 151 2.53 10.39 8.23
C SER A 151 3.33 11.10 7.14
N ILE A 152 3.63 10.39 6.06
CA ILE A 152 4.28 10.94 4.87
C ILE A 152 3.30 10.89 3.72
N HIS A 153 3.13 12.00 3.02
CA HIS A 153 2.35 12.08 1.78
C HIS A 153 3.16 12.91 0.79
N ILE A 154 3.68 12.29 -0.27
CA ILE A 154 4.46 12.96 -1.31
C ILE A 154 3.84 12.67 -2.68
N ILE A 155 3.23 13.67 -3.28
CA ILE A 155 2.79 13.73 -4.68
C ILE A 155 3.49 14.93 -5.31
N ALA A 156 4.68 14.68 -5.86
CA ALA A 156 5.56 15.70 -6.41
C ALA A 156 6.14 15.19 -7.74
N PRO A 157 5.41 15.33 -8.87
CA PRO A 157 5.79 14.69 -10.13
C PRO A 157 7.19 15.08 -10.65
N GLY A 158 7.65 16.30 -10.36
CA GLY A 158 9.00 16.77 -10.71
C GLY A 158 10.12 16.26 -9.80
N LEU A 159 9.79 15.65 -8.65
CA LEU A 159 10.76 15.30 -7.62
C LEU A 159 11.66 14.18 -8.13
N SER A 160 12.92 14.51 -8.38
CA SER A 160 13.92 13.60 -8.95
C SER A 160 15.06 13.33 -7.99
N THR A 161 15.26 14.18 -6.98
CA THR A 161 16.24 13.97 -5.91
C THR A 161 15.56 14.00 -4.55
N LEU A 162 15.66 12.89 -3.81
CA LEU A 162 15.26 12.78 -2.41
C LEU A 162 16.50 12.44 -1.58
N LYS A 163 16.90 13.34 -0.68
CA LYS A 163 17.88 13.05 0.36
C LYS A 163 17.16 12.74 1.66
N HIS A 164 17.27 11.48 2.05
CA HIS A 164 16.71 10.93 3.27
C HIS A 164 17.52 9.68 3.65
N THR A 165 17.78 9.50 4.94
CA THR A 165 18.60 8.37 5.41
C THR A 165 17.74 7.14 5.73
N ALA A 166 16.84 7.28 6.70
CA ALA A 166 16.00 6.19 7.20
C ALA A 166 14.90 6.73 8.13
N LEU A 167 13.74 6.07 8.10
CA LEU A 167 12.68 6.24 9.08
C LEU A 167 12.88 5.27 10.25
N ARG A 168 12.71 5.77 11.46
CA ARG A 168 12.72 4.96 12.70
C ARG A 168 11.32 4.78 13.27
N ARG A 169 10.40 5.69 12.94
CA ARG A 169 9.02 5.62 13.41
C ARG A 169 8.08 6.38 12.47
N VAL A 170 6.98 5.72 12.14
CA VAL A 170 5.76 6.34 11.59
C VAL A 170 4.66 6.10 12.63
N GLY A 171 4.19 7.17 13.27
CA GLY A 171 3.22 7.10 14.37
C GLY A 171 1.83 7.56 13.94
N PRO A 172 0.77 7.35 14.74
CA PRO A 172 -0.51 7.98 14.45
C PRO A 172 -0.33 9.50 14.39
N SER A 173 -0.78 10.14 13.31
CA SER A 173 -0.84 11.60 13.25
C SER A 173 -1.87 12.06 14.28
N TYR A 174 -1.46 12.92 15.24
CA TYR A 174 -2.32 13.37 16.34
C TYR A 174 -3.61 14.08 15.86
N ASP A 175 -3.65 14.46 14.57
CA ASP A 175 -4.75 15.15 13.87
C ASP A 175 -5.40 14.32 12.73
N ALA A 176 -5.23 12.99 12.74
CA ALA A 176 -5.72 12.08 11.69
C ALA A 176 -7.23 12.26 11.36
N GLN A 177 -8.06 12.67 12.32
CA GLN A 177 -9.50 12.87 12.09
C GLN A 177 -9.85 14.08 11.21
N LYS A 178 -9.00 15.12 11.15
CA LYS A 178 -9.26 16.33 10.34
C LYS A 178 -8.72 16.19 8.91
N ILE A 179 -7.58 15.51 8.73
CA ILE A 179 -7.01 15.17 7.42
C ILE A 179 -7.82 14.05 6.73
N ALA A 180 -8.38 13.11 7.50
CA ALA A 180 -9.18 12.01 6.96
C ALA A 180 -10.41 12.44 6.15
N ARG A 181 -10.98 13.62 6.43
CA ARG A 181 -12.16 14.14 5.70
C ARG A 181 -11.82 14.66 4.30
N THR A 182 -10.57 15.02 4.04
CA THR A 182 -10.14 15.53 2.74
C THR A 182 -9.43 14.45 1.91
N TYR A 183 -8.73 13.51 2.55
CA TYR A 183 -7.82 12.57 1.85
C TYR A 183 -7.97 11.08 2.25
N GLY A 184 -8.98 10.74 3.07
CA GLY A 184 -9.13 9.41 3.66
C GLY A 184 -8.20 9.19 4.86
N PRO A 185 -8.43 8.17 5.71
CA PRO A 185 -7.59 7.87 6.87
C PRO A 185 -6.18 7.45 6.42
N GLN A 186 -5.27 8.42 6.25
CA GLN A 186 -3.88 8.21 5.82
C GLN A 186 -2.93 8.16 7.01
N ASN A 187 -3.15 7.24 7.94
CA ASN A 187 -2.10 6.88 8.89
C ASN A 187 -1.07 6.04 8.15
N GLY A 188 0.10 6.61 7.87
CA GLY A 188 1.20 5.87 7.26
C GLY A 188 1.95 6.62 6.17
N ILE A 189 2.27 5.93 5.08
CA ILE A 189 3.15 6.40 4.00
C ILE A 189 2.39 6.38 2.68
N LEU A 190 2.37 7.49 1.97
CA LEU A 190 1.88 7.60 0.60
C LEU A 190 2.95 8.30 -0.24
N ILE A 191 3.54 7.56 -1.18
CA ILE A 191 4.36 8.13 -2.25
C ILE A 191 3.57 7.95 -3.54
N GLY A 192 3.00 9.05 -4.03
CA GLY A 192 2.31 9.10 -5.31
C GLY A 192 3.28 9.37 -6.46
N THR A 193 2.77 10.00 -7.52
CA THR A 193 3.55 10.33 -8.70
C THR A 193 4.76 11.20 -8.37
N THR A 194 5.96 10.68 -8.67
CA THR A 194 7.25 11.37 -8.57
C THR A 194 8.13 11.06 -9.79
N SER A 195 9.28 11.71 -9.92
CA SER A 195 10.32 11.38 -10.90
C SER A 195 11.51 10.62 -10.27
N LEU A 196 11.32 10.08 -9.06
CA LEU A 196 12.34 9.35 -8.32
C LEU A 196 12.62 7.98 -8.96
N GLU A 197 13.88 7.57 -8.92
CA GLU A 197 14.33 6.24 -9.35
C GLU A 197 14.29 5.21 -8.21
N SER A 198 14.27 5.67 -6.95
CA SER A 198 14.18 4.82 -5.75
C SER A 198 13.50 5.57 -4.61
N VAL A 199 12.79 4.81 -3.77
CA VAL A 199 12.17 5.25 -2.51
C VAL A 199 12.60 4.37 -1.34
N ASP A 200 13.69 3.62 -1.49
CA ASP A 200 14.16 2.66 -0.49
C ASP A 200 14.45 3.35 0.86
N CYS A 201 14.90 4.61 0.87
CA CYS A 201 15.09 5.36 2.12
C CYS A 201 13.81 5.50 2.97
N ILE A 202 12.62 5.43 2.34
CA ILE A 202 11.30 5.48 2.99
C ILE A 202 10.73 4.07 3.21
N PHE A 203 10.83 3.18 2.22
CA PHE A 203 10.19 1.86 2.28
C PHE A 203 11.06 0.77 2.92
N ASN A 204 12.39 0.90 2.91
CA ASN A 204 13.33 -0.10 3.42
C ASN A 204 13.70 0.19 4.89
N ASN A 205 12.69 0.25 5.76
CA ASN A 205 12.87 0.52 7.18
C ASN A 205 12.21 -0.58 8.02
N ASN A 206 12.94 -1.15 8.98
CA ASN A 206 12.41 -2.17 9.90
C ASN A 206 11.54 -1.51 11.00
N ILE A 207 10.37 -1.04 10.58
CA ILE A 207 9.38 -0.33 11.39
C ILE A 207 7.98 -0.88 11.15
N LYS A 208 7.08 -0.63 12.09
CA LYS A 208 5.65 -0.88 11.93
C LYS A 208 5.01 0.31 11.21
N VAL A 209 4.14 0.03 10.25
CA VAL A 209 3.36 1.04 9.54
C VAL A 209 1.90 0.58 9.52
N GLU A 210 0.94 1.49 9.63
CA GLU A 210 -0.47 1.12 9.50
C GLU A 210 -0.81 0.85 8.02
N SER A 211 -0.56 1.83 7.15
CA SER A 211 -0.72 1.69 5.71
C SER A 211 0.48 2.26 4.94
N ALA A 212 0.91 1.59 3.88
CA ALA A 212 1.92 2.10 2.96
C ALA A 212 1.44 1.96 1.52
N SER A 213 1.52 3.04 0.75
CA SER A 213 1.10 3.09 -0.65
C SER A 213 2.18 3.72 -1.53
N LEU A 214 2.51 3.05 -2.63
CA LEU A 214 3.46 3.50 -3.63
C LEU A 214 2.82 3.48 -5.01
N PHE A 215 2.81 4.62 -5.69
CA PHE A 215 2.47 4.75 -7.11
C PHE A 215 3.76 5.05 -7.87
N ALA A 216 4.41 3.99 -8.32
CA ALA A 216 5.74 4.07 -8.91
C ALA A 216 5.71 4.77 -10.27
N SER A 217 6.74 5.56 -10.53
CA SER A 217 6.99 6.12 -11.85
C SER A 217 7.60 5.08 -12.77
N GLY A 218 7.52 5.28 -14.10
CA GLY A 218 8.23 4.42 -15.05
C GLY A 218 9.76 4.42 -14.89
N ARG A 219 10.33 5.38 -14.13
CA ARG A 219 11.77 5.41 -13.83
C ARG A 219 12.17 4.45 -12.72
N MET A 220 11.26 4.15 -11.80
CA MET A 220 11.52 3.23 -10.70
C MET A 220 11.47 1.79 -11.20
N LYS A 221 12.61 1.10 -11.13
CA LYS A 221 12.72 -0.30 -11.58
C LYS A 221 12.67 -1.30 -10.43
N ARG A 222 12.91 -0.83 -9.20
CA ARG A 222 12.94 -1.68 -8.01
C ARG A 222 12.54 -0.90 -6.77
N VAL A 223 11.83 -1.56 -5.86
CA VAL A 223 11.59 -1.07 -4.50
C VAL A 223 11.84 -2.17 -3.48
N VAL A 224 12.52 -1.84 -2.38
CA VAL A 224 12.67 -2.71 -1.21
C VAL A 224 11.72 -2.28 -0.12
N VAL A 225 10.85 -3.19 0.31
CA VAL A 225 9.96 -2.98 1.45
C VAL A 225 10.56 -3.68 2.66
N GLY A 226 10.93 -2.90 3.67
CA GLY A 226 11.64 -3.35 4.87
C GLY A 226 10.79 -3.37 6.14
N PHE A 227 9.51 -3.02 6.07
CA PHE A 227 8.62 -2.99 7.24
C PHE A 227 8.55 -4.35 7.93
N ASN A 228 8.53 -4.39 9.27
CA ASN A 228 8.27 -5.66 9.98
C ASN A 228 6.77 -5.95 10.13
N GLU A 229 5.94 -4.92 10.06
CA GLU A 229 4.49 -5.04 10.16
C GLU A 229 3.83 -3.95 9.32
N SER A 230 2.84 -4.35 8.50
CA SER A 230 1.94 -3.42 7.81
C SER A 230 0.51 -3.94 7.85
N ALA A 231 -0.48 -3.11 8.18
CA ALA A 231 -1.88 -3.54 8.04
C ALA A 231 -2.29 -3.56 6.56
N LYS A 232 -1.79 -2.60 5.75
CA LYS A 232 -2.02 -2.57 4.30
C LYS A 232 -0.78 -2.07 3.55
N LEU A 233 -0.37 -2.80 2.51
CA LEU A 233 0.68 -2.45 1.57
C LEU A 233 0.10 -2.41 0.15
N VAL A 234 0.13 -1.25 -0.48
CA VAL A 234 -0.34 -1.04 -1.86
C VAL A 234 0.86 -0.63 -2.71
N ILE A 235 1.12 -1.39 -3.77
CA ILE A 235 2.13 -1.02 -4.76
C ILE A 235 1.46 -1.04 -6.14
N HIS A 236 1.47 0.12 -6.77
CA HIS A 236 1.02 0.32 -8.13
C HIS A 236 2.25 0.62 -8.97
N GLY A 237 2.49 -0.19 -10.00
CA GLY A 237 3.46 0.13 -11.05
C GLY A 237 3.01 1.34 -11.87
N ALA A 238 3.82 1.73 -12.86
CA ALA A 238 3.39 2.72 -13.83
C ALA A 238 2.15 2.21 -14.61
N GLU A 239 1.21 3.11 -14.92
CA GLU A 239 0.01 2.76 -15.71
C GLU A 239 0.35 2.34 -17.14
N ASP A 240 1.44 2.89 -17.69
CA ASP A 240 1.96 2.46 -18.98
C ASP A 240 2.75 1.16 -18.82
N ALA A 241 2.15 0.06 -19.28
CA ALA A 241 2.69 -1.29 -19.21
C ALA A 241 4.09 -1.42 -19.85
N ASP A 242 4.43 -0.55 -20.81
CA ASP A 242 5.73 -0.56 -21.48
C ASP A 242 6.75 0.36 -20.77
N ALA A 243 6.30 1.24 -19.86
CA ALA A 243 7.14 2.29 -19.27
C ALA A 243 8.10 1.80 -18.17
N GLY A 244 7.97 0.57 -17.69
CA GLY A 244 8.93 0.00 -16.76
C GLY A 244 8.37 -1.09 -15.87
N GLN A 245 9.03 -2.24 -15.92
CA GLN A 245 8.80 -3.35 -15.03
C GLN A 245 9.36 -3.04 -13.63
N LEU A 246 8.48 -2.84 -12.65
CA LEU A 246 8.84 -2.65 -11.25
C LEU A 246 9.02 -4.01 -10.58
N GLU A 247 10.22 -4.28 -10.06
CA GLU A 247 10.49 -5.41 -9.16
C GLU A 247 10.26 -5.00 -7.70
N VAL A 248 9.49 -5.80 -6.95
CA VAL A 248 9.30 -5.59 -5.51
C VAL A 248 10.10 -6.61 -4.71
N VAL A 249 10.92 -6.15 -3.77
CA VAL A 249 11.66 -7.02 -2.84
C VAL A 249 11.09 -6.87 -1.43
N LEU A 250 10.56 -7.96 -0.89
CA LEU A 250 10.05 -8.04 0.48
C LEU A 250 11.16 -8.42 1.45
N GLY A 251 11.45 -7.54 2.40
CA GLY A 251 12.48 -7.69 3.42
C GLY A 251 13.72 -6.86 3.11
N GLY A 252 14.03 -5.93 4.00
CA GLY A 252 15.27 -5.17 3.99
C GLY A 252 16.47 -5.97 4.48
N GLU A 253 17.65 -5.34 4.48
CA GLU A 253 18.87 -5.95 5.04
C GLU A 253 18.71 -6.30 6.53
N SER A 254 17.94 -5.48 7.26
CA SER A 254 17.70 -5.63 8.70
C SER A 254 16.37 -6.31 9.05
N THR A 255 15.59 -6.74 8.06
CA THR A 255 14.24 -7.29 8.26
C THR A 255 14.28 -8.81 8.22
N THR A 256 14.12 -9.46 9.36
CA THR A 256 14.11 -10.93 9.48
C THR A 256 12.72 -11.54 9.58
N SER A 257 11.72 -10.75 9.97
CA SER A 257 10.31 -11.16 10.03
C SER A 257 9.44 -10.02 9.50
N MET A 258 8.41 -10.37 8.74
CA MET A 258 7.45 -9.43 8.17
C MET A 258 6.04 -10.02 8.21
N HIS A 259 5.10 -9.23 8.70
CA HIS A 259 3.67 -9.51 8.62
C HIS A 259 2.96 -8.40 7.83
N ILE A 260 2.13 -8.79 6.85
CA ILE A 260 1.31 -7.85 6.08
C ILE A 260 -0.15 -8.31 6.15
N GLY A 261 -1.04 -7.46 6.65
CA GLY A 261 -2.48 -7.76 6.65
C GLY A 261 -3.01 -7.87 5.22
N GLU A 262 -2.95 -6.78 4.46
CA GLU A 262 -3.37 -6.76 3.06
C GLU A 262 -2.24 -6.29 2.15
N MET A 263 -1.97 -7.05 1.11
CA MET A 263 -0.96 -6.75 0.10
C MET A 263 -1.63 -6.64 -1.27
N GLU A 264 -1.56 -5.45 -1.88
CA GLU A 264 -2.19 -5.12 -3.15
C GLU A 264 -1.11 -4.77 -4.18
N MET A 265 -1.10 -5.47 -5.30
CA MET A 265 -0.17 -5.27 -6.41
C MET A 265 -0.92 -5.02 -7.71
N GLN A 266 -0.67 -3.89 -8.36
CA GLN A 266 -1.33 -3.53 -9.62
C GLN A 266 -0.40 -2.91 -10.65
N TYR A 267 -0.80 -2.98 -11.93
CA TYR A 267 -0.14 -2.34 -13.08
C TYR A 267 1.26 -2.89 -13.36
N ALA A 268 2.21 -2.09 -13.87
CA ALA A 268 3.51 -2.54 -14.42
C ALA A 268 4.51 -3.19 -13.43
N ILE A 269 4.04 -3.98 -12.47
CA ILE A 269 4.81 -4.88 -11.63
C ILE A 269 5.18 -6.12 -12.45
N SER A 270 6.46 -6.44 -12.48
CA SER A 270 6.98 -7.64 -13.17
C SER A 270 7.13 -8.85 -12.26
N GLY A 271 7.05 -8.63 -10.94
CA GLY A 271 7.14 -9.68 -9.96
C GLY A 271 7.52 -9.14 -8.60
N PHE A 272 7.46 -10.02 -7.62
CA PHE A 272 8.06 -9.75 -6.33
C PHE A 272 8.81 -10.98 -5.82
N ARG A 273 9.78 -10.72 -4.96
CA ARG A 273 10.56 -11.77 -4.33
C ARG A 273 10.83 -11.47 -2.88
N ARG A 274 11.07 -12.54 -2.14
CA ARG A 274 11.53 -12.51 -0.77
C ARG A 274 13.04 -12.24 -0.74
N SER A 275 13.46 -11.36 0.16
CA SER A 275 14.87 -11.15 0.48
C SER A 275 15.44 -12.37 1.20
N PRO A 276 16.70 -12.77 0.94
CA PRO A 276 17.34 -13.88 1.64
C PRO A 276 17.41 -13.71 3.17
N ASN A 277 17.40 -12.48 3.67
CA ASN A 277 17.43 -12.20 5.11
C ASN A 277 16.07 -12.37 5.79
N LEU A 278 14.98 -12.38 5.02
CA LEU A 278 13.62 -12.47 5.54
C LEU A 278 13.29 -13.93 5.86
N GLN A 279 13.37 -14.31 7.14
CA GLN A 279 13.18 -15.68 7.63
C GLN A 279 11.72 -16.04 7.87
N ASN A 280 10.86 -15.06 8.15
CA ASN A 280 9.43 -15.26 8.32
C ASN A 280 8.63 -14.21 7.53
N LEU A 281 7.71 -14.65 6.69
CA LEU A 281 6.85 -13.80 5.88
C LEU A 281 5.42 -14.35 5.87
N THR A 282 4.52 -13.63 6.53
CA THR A 282 3.09 -13.98 6.59
C THR A 282 2.25 -12.87 5.97
N VAL A 283 1.26 -13.23 5.17
CA VAL A 283 0.33 -12.29 4.54
C VAL A 283 -1.10 -12.74 4.77
N ASP A 284 -1.99 -11.88 5.28
CA ASP A 284 -3.39 -12.32 5.46
C ASP A 284 -4.13 -12.32 4.14
N LYS A 285 -3.91 -11.32 3.28
CA LYS A 285 -4.54 -11.19 1.97
C LYS A 285 -3.56 -10.68 0.93
N TYR A 286 -3.51 -11.37 -0.20
CA TYR A 286 -2.77 -10.94 -1.38
C TYR A 286 -3.75 -10.74 -2.54
N TYR A 287 -3.76 -9.52 -3.09
CA TYR A 287 -4.53 -9.12 -4.25
C TYR A 287 -3.59 -8.72 -5.37
N SER A 288 -3.82 -9.24 -6.57
CA SER A 288 -3.10 -8.89 -7.78
C SER A 288 -4.07 -8.61 -8.91
N ALA A 289 -3.89 -7.48 -9.60
CA ALA A 289 -4.65 -7.18 -10.80
C ALA A 289 -3.91 -6.33 -11.83
N PHE A 290 -4.22 -6.55 -13.11
CA PHE A 290 -3.67 -5.77 -14.23
C PHE A 290 -2.14 -5.76 -14.28
N THR A 291 -1.49 -6.85 -13.86
CA THR A 291 -0.03 -6.89 -13.78
C THR A 291 0.61 -7.37 -15.08
N ASN A 292 1.91 -7.12 -15.22
CA ASN A 292 2.70 -7.61 -16.36
C ASN A 292 3.45 -8.92 -16.03
N MET A 293 3.08 -9.58 -14.93
CA MET A 293 3.68 -10.85 -14.54
C MET A 293 3.25 -11.97 -15.49
N SER A 294 4.20 -12.68 -16.07
CA SER A 294 3.91 -13.94 -16.77
C SER A 294 3.81 -15.13 -15.81
N HIS A 295 4.53 -15.04 -14.70
CA HIS A 295 4.59 -16.03 -13.62
C HIS A 295 4.56 -15.33 -12.26
N LEU A 296 3.67 -15.78 -11.39
CA LEU A 296 3.57 -15.33 -10.01
C LEU A 296 4.13 -16.41 -9.07
N HIS A 297 5.25 -16.12 -8.39
CA HIS A 297 5.75 -16.95 -7.31
C HIS A 297 5.40 -16.31 -5.96
N LEU A 298 4.68 -17.04 -5.09
CA LEU A 298 4.24 -16.55 -3.78
C LEU A 298 5.15 -17.08 -2.66
N PRO A 299 6.18 -16.35 -2.19
CA PRO A 299 7.19 -16.86 -1.26
C PRO A 299 6.76 -16.82 0.22
N PHE A 300 5.47 -17.02 0.50
CA PHE A 300 4.87 -16.83 1.81
C PHE A 300 4.93 -18.08 2.69
N ASP A 301 5.22 -17.90 3.97
CA ASP A 301 5.16 -18.97 4.96
C ASP A 301 3.71 -19.26 5.37
N GLN A 302 2.85 -18.23 5.37
CA GLN A 302 1.40 -18.33 5.55
C GLN A 302 0.71 -17.30 4.64
N LEU A 303 -0.34 -17.74 3.93
CA LEU A 303 -1.25 -16.88 3.18
C LEU A 303 -2.70 -17.16 3.60
N GLY A 304 -3.46 -16.13 3.96
CA GLY A 304 -4.89 -16.27 4.27
C GLY A 304 -5.80 -16.23 3.04
N TRP A 305 -5.54 -15.36 2.07
CA TRP A 305 -6.35 -15.25 0.86
C TRP A 305 -5.49 -14.87 -0.35
N LEU A 306 -5.57 -15.67 -1.40
CA LEU A 306 -5.08 -15.34 -2.74
C LEU A 306 -6.24 -14.86 -3.61
N TYR A 307 -6.20 -13.61 -4.06
CA TYR A 307 -7.14 -13.07 -5.03
C TYR A 307 -6.40 -12.56 -6.28
N LEU A 308 -6.65 -13.22 -7.41
CA LEU A 308 -6.16 -12.80 -8.73
C LEU A 308 -7.33 -12.31 -9.59
N GLU A 309 -7.20 -11.09 -10.12
CA GLU A 309 -8.24 -10.45 -10.91
C GLU A 309 -7.68 -9.82 -12.18
N ALA A 310 -8.33 -10.04 -13.33
CA ALA A 310 -8.00 -9.34 -14.58
C ALA A 310 -6.53 -9.48 -15.01
N GLU A 311 -5.90 -10.62 -14.69
CA GLU A 311 -4.51 -10.92 -15.03
C GLU A 311 -4.40 -11.46 -16.46
N LYS A 312 -4.07 -10.56 -17.40
CA LYS A 312 -4.03 -10.85 -18.84
C LYS A 312 -2.78 -11.61 -19.28
N TYR A 313 -1.64 -11.34 -18.65
CA TYR A 313 -0.34 -11.89 -19.07
C TYR A 313 0.10 -13.08 -18.22
N MET A 314 -0.53 -13.27 -17.06
CA MET A 314 -0.16 -14.31 -16.11
C MET A 314 -0.63 -15.66 -16.61
N THR A 315 0.33 -16.54 -16.87
CA THR A 315 0.07 -17.91 -17.36
C THR A 315 0.18 -18.94 -16.26
N TRP A 316 0.86 -18.62 -15.16
CA TRP A 316 1.19 -19.59 -14.13
C TRP A 316 1.37 -18.93 -12.75
N VAL A 317 0.95 -19.65 -11.70
CA VAL A 317 1.15 -19.32 -10.28
C VAL A 317 1.87 -20.47 -9.59
N SER A 318 2.86 -20.17 -8.77
CA SER A 318 3.55 -21.17 -7.93
C SER A 318 3.56 -20.78 -6.46
N ILE A 319 3.39 -21.78 -5.60
CA ILE A 319 3.42 -21.65 -4.14
C ILE A 319 4.44 -22.64 -3.54
N PRO A 320 5.01 -22.33 -2.36
CA PRO A 320 6.02 -23.17 -1.73
C PRO A 320 5.40 -24.49 -1.22
N PRO A 321 6.18 -25.57 -1.09
CA PRO A 321 5.71 -26.84 -0.51
C PRO A 321 5.07 -26.69 0.88
N GLN A 322 5.54 -25.70 1.65
CA GLN A 322 5.02 -25.35 2.97
C GLN A 322 3.55 -24.88 2.93
N ALA A 323 3.01 -24.50 1.76
CA ALA A 323 1.62 -24.11 1.59
C ALA A 323 0.63 -25.23 1.97
N ALA A 324 1.07 -26.50 1.93
CA ALA A 324 0.31 -27.61 2.49
C ALA A 324 -0.05 -27.42 3.99
N GLN A 325 0.69 -26.58 4.72
CA GLN A 325 0.46 -26.27 6.13
C GLN A 325 -0.36 -25.00 6.36
N TRP A 326 -0.75 -24.28 5.31
CA TRP A 326 -1.59 -23.09 5.45
C TRP A 326 -2.94 -23.46 6.05
N SER A 327 -3.45 -22.59 6.93
CA SER A 327 -4.79 -22.71 7.51
C SER A 327 -5.69 -21.55 7.11
N ASN A 328 -6.99 -21.79 7.04
CA ASN A 328 -8.00 -20.77 6.74
C ASN A 328 -7.70 -20.04 5.42
N PHE A 329 -7.21 -20.79 4.44
CA PHE A 329 -6.84 -20.28 3.12
C PHE A 329 -8.08 -20.08 2.26
N SER A 330 -8.11 -18.97 1.52
CA SER A 330 -9.07 -18.68 0.46
C SER A 330 -8.37 -18.55 -0.88
N LEU A 331 -9.02 -19.05 -1.93
CA LEU A 331 -8.60 -18.86 -3.31
C LEU A 331 -9.73 -18.17 -4.08
N THR A 332 -9.43 -17.04 -4.72
CA THR A 332 -10.34 -16.37 -5.66
C THR A 332 -9.60 -16.07 -6.95
N ILE A 333 -10.12 -16.57 -8.06
CA ILE A 333 -9.60 -16.35 -9.40
C ILE A 333 -10.71 -15.80 -10.27
N SER A 334 -10.50 -14.64 -10.90
CA SER A 334 -11.46 -14.06 -11.82
C SER A 334 -10.82 -13.29 -12.97
N ARG A 335 -11.38 -13.45 -14.18
CA ARG A 335 -10.92 -12.80 -15.41
C ARG A 335 -9.41 -12.94 -15.67
N THR A 336 -8.85 -14.13 -15.47
CA THR A 336 -7.41 -14.40 -15.64
C THR A 336 -7.12 -15.43 -16.73
N GLU A 337 -5.95 -15.37 -17.35
CA GLU A 337 -5.45 -16.39 -18.30
C GLU A 337 -4.59 -17.50 -17.64
N VAL A 338 -4.60 -17.58 -16.30
CA VAL A 338 -3.77 -18.53 -15.55
C VAL A 338 -4.17 -19.97 -15.89
N ASN A 339 -3.16 -20.82 -16.11
CA ASN A 339 -3.33 -22.23 -16.41
C ASN A 339 -3.35 -23.08 -15.12
N PHE A 340 -4.52 -23.58 -14.78
CA PHE A 340 -4.80 -24.52 -13.69
C PHE A 340 -5.18 -25.91 -14.25
N THR A 341 -4.52 -26.36 -15.31
CA THR A 341 -4.77 -27.71 -15.88
C THR A 341 -4.06 -28.83 -15.11
N SER A 342 -3.03 -28.51 -14.31
CA SER A 342 -2.25 -29.48 -13.52
C SER A 342 -1.60 -28.78 -12.33
N GLU A 343 -1.31 -29.52 -11.26
CA GLU A 343 -0.46 -29.02 -10.16
C GLU A 343 1.00 -28.85 -10.59
N TYR A 344 1.39 -29.44 -11.73
CA TYR A 344 2.73 -29.42 -12.28
C TYR A 344 2.81 -28.52 -13.50
N MET A 345 3.92 -27.80 -13.62
CA MET A 345 4.21 -26.91 -14.75
C MET A 345 5.67 -27.08 -15.19
N PRO A 346 5.99 -26.80 -16.46
CA PRO A 346 7.38 -26.77 -16.91
C PRO A 346 8.11 -25.59 -16.25
N ASP A 347 9.28 -25.84 -15.68
CA ASP A 347 10.21 -24.80 -15.25
C ASP A 347 10.88 -24.13 -16.48
N GLU A 348 11.73 -23.14 -16.22
CA GLU A 348 12.47 -22.42 -17.27
C GLU A 348 13.37 -23.32 -18.14
N LYS A 349 13.71 -24.53 -17.65
CA LYS A 349 14.54 -25.51 -18.35
C LYS A 349 13.69 -26.59 -19.03
N GLY A 350 12.36 -26.49 -18.97
CA GLY A 350 11.41 -27.47 -19.50
C GLY A 350 11.23 -28.72 -18.63
N GLY A 351 11.79 -28.74 -17.42
CA GLY A 351 11.57 -29.80 -16.45
C GLY A 351 10.23 -29.62 -15.74
N TRP A 352 9.50 -30.71 -15.49
CA TRP A 352 8.23 -30.62 -14.77
C TRP A 352 8.47 -30.43 -13.27
N VAL A 353 7.97 -29.32 -12.72
CA VAL A 353 8.02 -29.01 -11.29
C VAL A 353 6.62 -28.88 -10.73
N ARG A 354 6.43 -29.36 -9.50
CA ARG A 354 5.17 -29.16 -8.78
C ARG A 354 5.09 -27.71 -8.34
N SER A 355 4.08 -27.02 -8.84
CA SER A 355 3.87 -25.61 -8.66
C SER A 355 2.77 -25.28 -7.65
N TRP A 356 1.87 -26.22 -7.42
CA TRP A 356 0.76 -26.06 -6.51
C TRP A 356 0.76 -27.14 -5.42
N TYR A 357 0.49 -26.71 -4.20
CA TYR A 357 0.42 -27.55 -3.00
C TYR A 357 -0.84 -27.17 -2.22
N TRP A 358 -1.86 -28.01 -2.29
CA TRP A 358 -3.12 -27.75 -1.59
C TRP A 358 -2.95 -27.78 -0.07
N PRO A 359 -3.57 -26.84 0.67
CA PRO A 359 -3.61 -26.88 2.12
C PRO A 359 -4.23 -28.19 2.64
N GLN A 360 -3.58 -28.79 3.64
CA GLN A 360 -4.03 -30.00 4.33
C GLN A 360 -4.81 -29.69 5.61
N LYS A 361 -4.94 -28.41 5.96
CA LYS A 361 -5.85 -27.90 7.00
C LYS A 361 -7.11 -27.33 6.36
N ASP A 362 -8.07 -26.91 7.19
CA ASP A 362 -9.32 -26.32 6.71
C ASP A 362 -9.07 -25.14 5.76
N ILE A 363 -9.77 -25.19 4.63
CA ILE A 363 -9.82 -24.18 3.59
C ILE A 363 -11.08 -23.37 3.82
N PHE A 364 -10.98 -22.05 3.79
CA PHE A 364 -12.15 -21.20 4.00
C PHE A 364 -13.04 -21.20 2.76
N SER A 365 -12.48 -20.90 1.58
CA SER A 365 -13.21 -20.87 0.32
C SER A 365 -12.33 -21.12 -0.91
N VAL A 366 -12.96 -21.59 -1.99
CA VAL A 366 -12.36 -21.69 -3.32
C VAL A 366 -13.38 -21.16 -4.32
N ASP A 367 -13.04 -20.12 -5.06
CA ASP A 367 -13.83 -19.59 -6.17
C ASP A 367 -12.92 -19.40 -7.39
N ILE A 368 -13.13 -20.20 -8.43
CA ILE A 368 -12.40 -20.11 -9.69
C ILE A 368 -13.41 -19.86 -10.80
N SER A 369 -13.50 -18.61 -11.25
CA SER A 369 -14.52 -18.12 -12.19
C SER A 369 -13.97 -17.82 -13.61
N SER A 370 -12.72 -18.18 -13.88
CA SER A 370 -12.04 -17.95 -15.16
C SER A 370 -10.78 -18.80 -15.26
N GLY A 371 -10.14 -18.79 -16.43
CA GLY A 371 -8.90 -19.50 -16.70
C GLY A 371 -9.14 -20.94 -17.14
N ASN A 372 -8.05 -21.63 -17.44
CA ASN A 372 -8.08 -23.02 -17.91
C ASN A 372 -7.94 -23.98 -16.72
N LEU A 373 -8.96 -24.77 -16.40
CA LEU A 373 -9.01 -25.63 -15.22
C LEU A 373 -9.31 -27.09 -15.59
N THR A 374 -8.61 -28.06 -15.00
CA THR A 374 -9.01 -29.48 -15.07
C THR A 374 -8.97 -30.14 -13.70
N THR A 375 -9.54 -31.34 -13.59
CA THR A 375 -9.50 -32.13 -12.35
C THR A 375 -8.10 -32.50 -11.90
N ALA A 376 -7.11 -32.57 -12.82
CA ALA A 376 -5.73 -32.90 -12.46
C ALA A 376 -5.06 -31.82 -11.60
N PHE A 377 -5.60 -30.59 -11.57
CA PHE A 377 -5.14 -29.56 -10.64
C PHE A 377 -5.53 -29.83 -9.17
N PHE A 378 -6.47 -30.74 -8.92
CA PHE A 378 -6.93 -31.11 -7.58
C PHE A 378 -6.50 -32.53 -7.18
N GLU A 379 -5.61 -33.16 -7.95
CA GLU A 379 -5.25 -34.57 -7.76
C GLU A 379 -4.75 -34.85 -6.34
N SER A 380 -3.79 -34.05 -5.84
CA SER A 380 -3.26 -34.25 -4.50
C SER A 380 -4.25 -33.89 -3.38
N PHE A 381 -5.19 -32.98 -3.68
CA PHE A 381 -6.28 -32.66 -2.77
C PHE A 381 -7.18 -33.89 -2.60
N PHE A 382 -7.54 -34.56 -3.70
CA PHE A 382 -8.33 -35.80 -3.65
C PHE A 382 -7.57 -36.94 -2.96
N GLU A 383 -6.28 -37.11 -3.24
CA GLU A 383 -5.44 -38.11 -2.56
C GLU A 383 -5.44 -37.90 -1.05
N TYR A 384 -5.24 -36.66 -0.59
CA TYR A 384 -5.26 -36.32 0.83
C TYR A 384 -6.63 -36.60 1.48
N GLN A 385 -7.72 -36.20 0.83
CA GLN A 385 -9.07 -36.44 1.33
C GLN A 385 -9.37 -37.94 1.45
N ASN A 386 -9.00 -38.74 0.45
CA ASN A 386 -9.18 -40.19 0.46
C ASN A 386 -8.32 -40.88 1.52
N ALA A 387 -7.11 -40.38 1.78
CA ALA A 387 -6.21 -40.93 2.80
C ALA A 387 -6.65 -40.59 4.24
N THR A 388 -7.43 -39.52 4.43
CA THR A 388 -7.81 -39.01 5.75
C THR A 388 -9.29 -39.21 6.09
N VAL A 389 -10.03 -39.99 5.29
CA VAL A 389 -11.45 -40.28 5.51
C VAL A 389 -11.69 -40.78 6.93
N ASN A 390 -12.66 -40.17 7.62
CA ASN A 390 -13.06 -40.48 9.00
C ASN A 390 -11.99 -40.23 10.08
N THR A 391 -10.98 -39.40 9.78
CA THR A 391 -9.99 -38.96 10.78
C THR A 391 -10.29 -37.55 11.27
N THR A 392 -9.81 -37.19 12.46
CA THR A 392 -9.89 -35.80 12.98
C THR A 392 -9.00 -34.83 12.21
N SER A 393 -8.12 -35.34 11.35
CA SER A 393 -7.22 -34.57 10.48
C SER A 393 -7.81 -34.27 9.09
N GLN A 394 -9.01 -34.77 8.78
CA GLN A 394 -9.66 -34.53 7.50
C GLN A 394 -10.04 -33.05 7.38
N SER A 395 -9.41 -32.34 6.44
CA SER A 395 -9.68 -30.92 6.21
C SER A 395 -11.02 -30.70 5.52
N LYS A 396 -11.68 -29.59 5.86
CA LYS A 396 -12.96 -29.18 5.27
C LYS A 396 -12.83 -27.90 4.47
N ILE A 397 -13.82 -27.68 3.60
CA ILE A 397 -14.07 -26.41 2.94
C ILE A 397 -15.27 -25.75 3.61
N LEU A 398 -15.01 -24.67 4.34
CA LEU A 398 -15.92 -24.16 5.36
C LEU A 398 -17.06 -23.29 4.80
N HIS A 399 -16.82 -22.57 3.71
CA HIS A 399 -17.77 -21.60 3.17
C HIS A 399 -18.23 -21.95 1.75
N GLU A 400 -17.46 -21.55 0.74
CA GLU A 400 -17.85 -21.64 -0.68
C GLU A 400 -16.83 -22.45 -1.46
N PHE A 401 -17.33 -23.33 -2.34
CA PHE A 401 -16.55 -24.02 -3.35
C PHE A 401 -17.24 -23.86 -4.71
N ARG A 402 -16.73 -22.92 -5.52
CA ARG A 402 -17.30 -22.54 -6.81
C ARG A 402 -16.27 -22.72 -7.92
N LEU A 403 -16.62 -23.53 -8.92
CA LEU A 403 -15.80 -23.78 -10.10
C LEU A 403 -16.60 -23.45 -11.37
N ALA A 404 -16.23 -22.36 -12.04
CA ALA A 404 -16.81 -21.86 -13.28
C ALA A 404 -15.70 -21.41 -14.26
N PRO A 405 -14.78 -22.31 -14.69
CA PRO A 405 -13.66 -21.93 -15.54
C PRO A 405 -14.09 -21.65 -16.98
N ASP A 406 -13.22 -21.05 -17.82
CA ASP A 406 -13.57 -20.73 -19.22
C ASP A 406 -13.75 -21.99 -20.08
N ASN A 407 -13.01 -23.05 -19.75
CA ASN A 407 -13.02 -24.34 -20.43
C ASN A 407 -13.99 -25.35 -19.77
N VAL A 408 -15.20 -24.90 -19.43
CA VAL A 408 -16.30 -25.69 -18.80
C VAL A 408 -16.50 -27.10 -19.40
N ALA A 409 -16.16 -27.31 -20.68
CA ALA A 409 -16.28 -28.61 -21.35
C ALA A 409 -15.35 -29.73 -20.85
N THR A 410 -14.26 -29.40 -20.16
CA THR A 410 -13.24 -30.39 -19.79
C THR A 410 -13.15 -30.66 -18.29
N LEU A 411 -13.92 -29.94 -17.47
CA LEU A 411 -13.94 -30.14 -16.03
C LEU A 411 -14.93 -31.26 -15.65
N ASP A 412 -14.44 -32.29 -14.96
CA ASP A 412 -15.27 -33.33 -14.35
C ASP A 412 -15.67 -32.93 -12.92
N CYS A 413 -16.96 -32.68 -12.69
CA CYS A 413 -17.50 -32.28 -11.39
C CYS A 413 -17.78 -33.47 -10.44
N GLU A 414 -17.75 -34.72 -10.91
CA GLU A 414 -18.14 -35.89 -10.13
C GLU A 414 -17.28 -36.15 -8.88
N PRO A 415 -15.94 -36.01 -8.91
CA PRO A 415 -15.12 -36.16 -7.71
C PRO A 415 -15.51 -35.19 -6.59
N PHE A 416 -15.82 -33.94 -6.94
CA PHE A 416 -16.21 -32.92 -5.95
C PHE A 416 -17.60 -33.19 -5.36
N ARG A 417 -18.54 -33.67 -6.18
CA ARG A 417 -19.88 -34.07 -5.71
C ARG A 417 -19.81 -35.13 -4.60
N LYS A 418 -18.89 -36.10 -4.72
CA LYS A 418 -18.66 -37.11 -3.67
C LYS A 418 -18.15 -36.49 -2.37
N LEU A 419 -17.30 -35.45 -2.45
CA LEU A 419 -16.82 -34.75 -1.26
C LEU A 419 -17.94 -33.94 -0.58
N VAL A 420 -18.89 -33.40 -1.34
CA VAL A 420 -20.11 -32.78 -0.79
C VAL A 420 -20.96 -33.83 -0.06
N GLU A 421 -21.19 -34.99 -0.66
CA GLU A 421 -21.93 -36.10 -0.03
C GLU A 421 -21.26 -36.59 1.27
N GLN A 422 -19.93 -36.44 1.39
CA GLN A 422 -19.15 -36.74 2.59
C GLN A 422 -19.12 -35.59 3.62
N GLY A 423 -19.73 -34.45 3.34
CA GLY A 423 -19.74 -33.27 4.23
C GLY A 423 -18.38 -32.57 4.36
N ILE A 424 -17.47 -32.79 3.39
CA ILE A 424 -16.16 -32.14 3.32
C ILE A 424 -16.31 -30.74 2.71
N ILE A 425 -17.23 -30.58 1.75
CA ILE A 425 -17.53 -29.32 1.08
C ILE A 425 -18.92 -28.85 1.55
N GLY A 426 -18.98 -27.64 2.13
CA GLY A 426 -20.21 -27.01 2.60
C GLY A 426 -21.13 -26.54 1.45
N SER A 427 -20.84 -25.38 0.88
CA SER A 427 -21.56 -24.87 -0.32
C SER A 427 -20.79 -25.23 -1.59
N PHE A 428 -21.50 -25.73 -2.61
CA PHE A 428 -20.89 -26.23 -3.85
C PHE A 428 -21.62 -25.78 -5.11
N GLU A 429 -20.85 -25.16 -6.02
CA GLU A 429 -21.24 -24.87 -7.39
C GLU A 429 -20.14 -25.37 -8.35
N CYS A 430 -20.51 -26.22 -9.31
CA CYS A 430 -19.59 -26.64 -10.35
C CYS A 430 -20.29 -26.64 -11.70
N TYR A 431 -19.77 -25.84 -12.62
CA TYR A 431 -20.24 -25.75 -13.99
C TYR A 431 -19.40 -26.69 -14.85
N SER A 432 -20.04 -27.66 -15.51
CA SER A 432 -19.43 -28.53 -16.52
C SER A 432 -20.38 -28.70 -17.72
N ARG A 433 -19.85 -28.95 -18.93
CA ARG A 433 -20.70 -29.35 -20.08
C ARG A 433 -20.87 -30.87 -20.08
N LEU A 434 -22.11 -31.33 -19.98
CA LEU A 434 -22.45 -32.70 -20.34
C LEU A 434 -22.57 -32.81 -21.86
N LYS A 435 -21.87 -33.78 -22.44
CA LYS A 435 -22.09 -34.22 -23.82
C LYS A 435 -23.29 -35.18 -23.84
N ASP A 436 -24.49 -34.68 -23.58
CA ASP A 436 -25.71 -35.46 -23.79
C ASP A 436 -26.11 -35.39 -25.26
N SER A 437 -26.40 -36.55 -25.84
CA SER A 437 -26.61 -36.75 -27.27
C SER A 437 -27.61 -35.75 -27.86
N SER A 438 -27.15 -34.99 -28.86
CA SER A 438 -27.89 -34.15 -29.81
C SER A 438 -28.38 -32.73 -29.40
N ALA A 439 -28.10 -32.22 -28.21
CA ALA A 439 -28.32 -30.79 -27.92
C ALA A 439 -27.34 -30.26 -26.87
N TYR A 440 -26.65 -29.15 -27.20
CA TYR A 440 -25.83 -28.43 -26.23
C TYR A 440 -26.75 -27.92 -25.11
N SER A 441 -26.67 -28.50 -23.92
CA SER A 441 -27.36 -28.03 -22.72
C SER A 441 -26.34 -27.75 -21.61
N TRP A 442 -26.57 -26.69 -20.86
CA TRP A 442 -25.82 -26.38 -19.65
C TRP A 442 -26.49 -27.12 -18.49
N ARG A 443 -25.74 -27.89 -17.70
CA ARG A 443 -26.18 -28.25 -16.35
C ARG A 443 -25.38 -27.43 -15.36
N GLU A 444 -26.09 -26.60 -14.63
CA GLU A 444 -25.63 -26.16 -13.32
C GLU A 444 -25.79 -27.34 -12.37
N THR A 445 -24.68 -27.81 -11.81
CA THR A 445 -24.71 -28.70 -10.65
C THR A 445 -24.41 -27.84 -9.44
N SER A 446 -25.45 -27.20 -8.90
CA SER A 446 -25.41 -26.52 -7.61
C SER A 446 -26.01 -27.45 -6.55
N VAL A 447 -25.26 -27.66 -5.47
CA VAL A 447 -25.78 -28.29 -4.24
C VAL A 447 -25.62 -27.26 -3.14
N LEU A 448 -26.71 -26.55 -2.85
CA LEU A 448 -26.80 -25.69 -1.67
C LEU A 448 -26.95 -26.57 -0.42
N SER A 449 -25.83 -27.13 0.05
CA SER A 449 -25.76 -27.76 1.37
C SER A 449 -25.69 -26.64 2.40
N SER A 450 -26.86 -26.14 2.79
CA SER A 450 -26.99 -25.40 4.03
C SER A 450 -28.06 -26.09 4.86
N ALA A 451 -27.69 -26.46 6.09
CA ALA A 451 -28.64 -26.84 7.13
C ALA A 451 -29.67 -25.73 7.45
N TRP A 452 -29.59 -24.57 6.78
CA TRP A 452 -30.52 -23.45 6.84
C TRP A 452 -31.57 -23.49 5.73
N SER A 453 -31.37 -24.27 4.66
CA SER A 453 -32.31 -24.37 3.52
C SER A 453 -33.54 -25.22 3.83
N ALA A 454 -33.49 -26.08 4.85
CA ALA A 454 -34.60 -26.96 5.22
C ALA A 454 -35.84 -26.20 5.73
N VAL A 455 -35.69 -24.93 6.15
CA VAL A 455 -36.82 -24.09 6.58
C VAL A 455 -37.42 -23.30 5.40
N ALA A 456 -36.65 -23.03 4.34
CA ALA A 456 -37.14 -22.23 3.20
C ALA A 456 -37.88 -23.06 2.15
N ILE A 457 -37.52 -24.34 1.95
CA ILE A 457 -38.15 -25.19 0.92
C ILE A 457 -39.54 -25.69 1.36
N ALA A 458 -39.83 -25.72 2.67
CA ALA A 458 -41.16 -26.06 3.18
C ALA A 458 -42.19 -24.91 3.04
N ALA A 459 -41.76 -23.65 2.83
CA ALA A 459 -42.65 -22.50 2.74
C ALA A 459 -43.13 -22.17 1.31
N ILE A 460 -42.48 -22.70 0.27
CA ILE A 460 -42.80 -22.38 -1.14
C ILE A 460 -43.80 -23.39 -1.77
N VAL A 461 -44.06 -24.52 -1.11
CA VAL A 461 -45.03 -25.52 -1.60
C VAL A 461 -46.47 -25.26 -1.11
N TYR A 462 -46.71 -24.28 -0.23
CA TYR A 462 -48.05 -24.01 0.33
C TYR A 462 -48.81 -22.80 -0.23
N PHE A 463 -48.32 -22.13 -1.29
CA PHE A 463 -48.99 -20.94 -1.87
C PHE A 463 -49.38 -21.06 -3.36
N THR A 464 -49.59 -22.28 -3.86
CA THR A 464 -50.21 -22.53 -5.19
C THR A 464 -51.37 -23.52 -5.16
N ALA A 465 -52.07 -23.64 -4.03
CA ALA A 465 -53.39 -24.26 -3.96
C ALA A 465 -54.20 -23.74 -2.77
N LEU A 466 -54.80 -22.55 -2.93
CA LEU A 466 -56.14 -22.16 -2.42
C LEU A 466 -56.55 -20.81 -3.02
#